data_AF-A0A9D6I3S2-F1
#
_entry.id   AF-A0A9D6I3S2-F1
#
_cell.length_a   1.000
_cell.length_b   1.000
_cell.length_c   1.000
_cell.angle_alpha   90.00
_cell.angle_beta   90.00
_cell.angle_gamma   90.00
#
_symmetry.space_group_name_H-M   'P 1'
#
loop_
_entity.id
_entity.type
_entity.pdbx_description
1 polymer ?
#
loop_
_entity_poly.entity_id
_entity_poly.type
_entity_poly.pdbx_seq_one_letter_code
_entity_poly.pdbx_strand_id
1 'polypeptide(L)'
;MPISRYIIGKYCSLIKGLRGGERLMSNELLVALQERLDALLERFASKRREEEIEIADLVKQVRKEDLRATGVLKSLVRTGDPHAIDNLKDLVHDGYSSAIEILKDLVREGDHDAIKILKDLVNEGNFIAAKVLQDLVREGNRHAIDILKDLMREGDHDAIKILKDLVREGNRHAIDILKDLVREGDSDAIKIFQEALKCEKVRPLLEEIIKGWEEALES
;
A
#
# COMPACT_ATOMS: atom_id res chain seq x y z
N MET A 1 -14.09 -1.19 11.08
CA MET A 1 -15.05 -1.51 12.18
C MET A 1 -14.39 -1.74 13.57
N PRO A 2 -13.63 -0.80 14.16
CA PRO A 2 -13.05 -0.98 15.50
C PRO A 2 -14.08 -0.92 16.66
N ILE A 3 -15.24 -0.31 16.41
CA ILE A 3 -16.27 -0.06 17.44
C ILE A 3 -16.95 -1.36 17.92
N SER A 4 -17.15 -2.37 17.04
CA SER A 4 -17.83 -3.61 17.46
C SER A 4 -16.94 -4.48 18.36
N ARG A 5 -15.65 -4.62 18.05
CA ARG A 5 -14.67 -5.34 18.90
C ARG A 5 -14.52 -4.68 20.26
N TYR A 6 -14.49 -3.35 20.31
CA TYR A 6 -14.39 -2.60 21.57
C TYR A 6 -15.64 -2.77 22.46
N ILE A 7 -16.84 -2.68 21.88
CA ILE A 7 -18.10 -2.86 22.62
C ILE A 7 -18.21 -4.31 23.11
N ILE A 8 -17.94 -5.31 22.25
CA ILE A 8 -17.98 -6.73 22.63
C ILE A 8 -16.95 -7.04 23.73
N GLY A 9 -15.72 -6.52 23.61
CA GLY A 9 -14.68 -6.69 24.63
C GLY A 9 -15.06 -6.10 25.99
N LYS A 10 -15.67 -4.90 26.01
CA LYS A 10 -16.17 -4.27 27.24
C LYS A 10 -17.32 -5.08 27.87
N TYR A 11 -18.28 -5.55 27.07
CA TYR A 11 -19.41 -6.33 27.58
C TYR A 11 -19.00 -7.71 28.11
N CYS A 12 -18.11 -8.42 27.41
CA CYS A 12 -17.56 -9.69 27.89
C CYS A 12 -16.78 -9.53 29.21
N SER A 13 -16.06 -8.42 29.37
CA SER A 13 -15.35 -8.09 30.63
C SER A 13 -16.33 -7.77 31.76
N LEU A 14 -17.44 -7.08 31.45
CA LEU A 14 -18.50 -6.76 32.41
C LEU A 14 -19.19 -8.04 32.92
N ILE A 15 -19.50 -8.99 32.03
CA ILE A 15 -20.13 -10.28 32.39
C ILE A 15 -19.19 -11.14 33.24
N LYS A 16 -17.90 -11.17 32.92
CA LYS A 16 -16.88 -11.84 33.76
C LYS A 16 -16.81 -11.22 35.15
N GLY A 17 -16.89 -9.89 35.27
CA GLY A 17 -16.95 -9.18 36.55
C GLY A 17 -18.23 -9.47 37.34
N LEU A 18 -19.38 -9.60 36.66
CA LEU A 18 -20.67 -9.90 37.29
C LEU A 18 -20.76 -11.33 37.84
N ARG A 19 -20.03 -12.30 37.27
CA ARG A 19 -19.90 -13.66 37.86
C ARG A 19 -19.07 -13.69 39.16
N GLY A 20 -18.25 -12.67 39.42
CA GLY A 20 -17.35 -12.60 40.58
C GLY A 20 -17.82 -11.66 41.71
N GLY A 21 -18.92 -10.92 41.54
CA GLY A 21 -19.38 -9.91 42.49
C GLY A 21 -20.78 -10.20 43.05
N GLU A 22 -20.91 -10.09 44.37
CA GLU A 22 -22.11 -10.31 45.21
C GLU A 22 -23.30 -9.37 44.91
N ARG A 23 -23.83 -9.39 43.69
CA ARG A 23 -25.18 -8.88 43.39
C ARG A 23 -25.96 -9.95 42.66
N LEU A 24 -26.91 -10.55 43.38
CA LEU A 24 -27.85 -11.56 42.90
C LEU A 24 -28.75 -10.96 41.80
N MET A 25 -28.25 -10.86 40.57
CA MET A 25 -29.14 -11.04 39.43
C MET A 25 -29.62 -12.49 39.49
N SER A 26 -30.93 -12.72 39.40
CA SER A 26 -31.48 -14.07 39.34
C SER A 26 -30.72 -14.87 38.28
N ASN A 27 -30.31 -16.10 38.60
CA ASN A 27 -29.56 -16.96 37.67
C ASN A 27 -30.22 -17.04 36.28
N GLU A 28 -31.55 -16.96 36.23
CA GLU A 28 -32.35 -16.88 34.99
C GLU A 28 -32.02 -15.67 34.11
N LEU A 29 -31.81 -14.48 34.70
CA LEU A 29 -31.44 -13.27 33.96
C LEU A 29 -30.01 -13.35 33.42
N LEU A 30 -29.09 -13.96 34.17
CA LEU A 30 -27.72 -14.20 33.73
C LEU A 30 -27.68 -15.18 32.55
N VAL A 31 -28.46 -16.27 32.63
CA VAL A 31 -28.60 -17.24 31.53
C VAL A 31 -29.22 -16.57 30.29
N ALA A 32 -30.32 -15.83 30.45
CA ALA A 32 -30.98 -15.15 29.34
C ALA A 32 -30.09 -14.09 28.66
N LEU A 33 -29.28 -13.35 29.44
CA LEU A 33 -28.30 -12.40 28.90
C LEU A 33 -27.18 -13.11 28.15
N GLN A 34 -26.69 -14.23 28.67
CA GLN A 34 -25.65 -15.04 28.03
C GLN A 34 -26.15 -15.61 26.69
N GLU A 35 -27.33 -16.23 26.66
CA GLU A 35 -27.93 -16.77 25.43
C GLU A 35 -28.15 -15.69 24.37
N ARG A 36 -28.60 -14.51 24.79
CA ARG A 36 -28.81 -13.38 23.88
C ARG A 36 -27.50 -12.83 23.32
N LEU A 37 -26.42 -12.85 24.11
CA LEU A 37 -25.09 -12.49 23.64
C LEU A 37 -24.55 -13.52 22.65
N ASP A 38 -24.65 -14.81 22.97
CA ASP A 38 -24.19 -15.89 22.10
C ASP A 38 -24.95 -15.86 20.75
N ALA A 39 -26.27 -15.63 20.78
CA ALA A 39 -27.07 -15.45 19.57
C ALA A 39 -26.68 -14.21 18.75
N LEU A 40 -26.30 -13.10 19.40
CA LEU A 40 -25.80 -11.92 18.71
C LEU A 40 -24.42 -12.18 18.09
N LEU A 41 -23.52 -12.85 18.81
CA LEU A 41 -22.20 -13.22 18.32
C LEU A 41 -22.31 -14.15 17.11
N GLU A 42 -23.18 -15.16 17.17
CA GLU A 42 -23.45 -16.05 16.03
C GLU A 42 -24.02 -15.28 14.83
N ARG A 43 -24.95 -14.34 15.03
CA ARG A 43 -25.46 -13.50 13.94
C ARG A 43 -24.37 -12.66 13.29
N PHE A 44 -23.49 -12.05 14.08
CA PHE A 44 -22.36 -11.29 13.54
C PHE A 44 -21.36 -12.20 12.81
N ALA A 45 -21.10 -13.39 13.33
CA ALA A 45 -20.21 -14.37 12.70
C ALA A 45 -20.80 -14.92 11.39
N SER A 46 -22.11 -15.15 11.34
CA SER A 46 -22.81 -15.58 10.12
C SER A 46 -22.79 -14.50 9.05
N LYS A 47 -23.11 -13.24 9.42
CA LYS A 47 -23.04 -12.13 8.45
C LYS A 47 -21.62 -11.93 7.91
N ARG A 48 -20.61 -12.02 8.77
CA ARG A 48 -19.21 -11.96 8.32
C ARG A 48 -18.87 -13.10 7.36
N ARG A 49 -19.30 -14.34 7.66
CA ARG A 49 -19.08 -15.48 6.77
C ARG A 49 -19.75 -15.28 5.41
N GLU A 50 -20.95 -14.71 5.37
CA GLU A 50 -21.65 -14.38 4.12
C GLU A 50 -20.86 -13.35 3.29
N GLU A 51 -20.43 -12.24 3.91
CA GLU A 51 -19.60 -11.21 3.26
C GLU A 51 -18.26 -11.78 2.75
N GLU A 52 -17.60 -12.63 3.55
CA GLU A 52 -16.36 -13.31 3.15
C GLU A 52 -16.56 -14.25 1.96
N ILE A 53 -17.67 -14.99 1.91
CA ILE A 53 -18.01 -15.87 0.78
C ILE A 53 -18.24 -15.04 -0.50
N GLU A 54 -18.95 -13.92 -0.39
CA GLU A 54 -19.20 -13.02 -1.53
C GLU A 54 -17.89 -12.45 -2.11
N ILE A 55 -16.96 -12.01 -1.24
CA ILE A 55 -15.64 -11.51 -1.68
C ILE A 55 -14.79 -12.64 -2.26
N ALA A 56 -14.80 -13.84 -1.67
CA ALA A 56 -14.06 -14.97 -2.21
C ALA A 56 -14.53 -15.35 -3.62
N ASP A 57 -15.82 -15.30 -3.89
CA ASP A 57 -16.36 -15.57 -5.23
C ASP A 57 -16.05 -14.43 -6.21
N LEU A 58 -16.07 -13.17 -5.75
CA LEU A 58 -15.56 -12.04 -6.54
C LEU A 58 -14.10 -12.25 -6.95
N VAL A 59 -13.24 -12.60 -6.01
CA VAL A 59 -11.80 -12.83 -6.23
C VAL A 59 -11.57 -13.96 -7.23
N LYS A 60 -12.33 -15.07 -7.13
CA LYS A 60 -12.28 -16.15 -8.12
C LYS A 60 -12.64 -15.66 -9.53
N GLN A 61 -13.57 -14.71 -9.66
CA GLN A 61 -13.94 -14.14 -10.96
C GLN A 61 -12.87 -13.18 -11.48
N VAL A 62 -12.27 -12.36 -10.61
CA VAL A 62 -11.12 -11.50 -11.00
C VAL A 62 -9.94 -12.34 -11.48
N ARG A 63 -9.64 -13.46 -10.82
CA ARG A 63 -8.62 -14.42 -11.26
C ARG A 63 -8.90 -15.08 -12.63
N LYS A 64 -10.16 -15.05 -13.07
CA LYS A 64 -10.60 -15.48 -14.40
C LYS A 64 -10.66 -14.32 -15.40
N GLU A 65 -10.12 -13.15 -15.03
CA GLU A 65 -10.11 -11.92 -15.83
C GLU A 65 -11.53 -11.44 -16.21
N ASP A 66 -12.52 -11.67 -15.34
CA ASP A 66 -13.87 -11.14 -15.54
C ASP A 66 -13.87 -9.62 -15.33
N LEU A 67 -14.13 -8.87 -16.40
CA LEU A 67 -14.11 -7.41 -16.40
C LEU A 67 -15.10 -6.76 -15.41
N ARG A 68 -16.26 -7.39 -15.18
CA ARG A 68 -17.25 -6.86 -14.24
C ARG A 68 -16.76 -7.05 -12.82
N ALA A 69 -16.25 -8.23 -12.49
CA ALA A 69 -15.64 -8.51 -11.20
C ALA A 69 -14.46 -7.56 -10.92
N THR A 70 -13.60 -7.33 -11.91
CA THR A 70 -12.50 -6.36 -11.83
C THR A 70 -13.02 -4.94 -11.52
N GLY A 71 -14.08 -4.51 -12.21
CA GLY A 71 -14.71 -3.21 -11.94
C GLY A 71 -15.32 -3.09 -10.54
N VAL A 72 -15.94 -4.17 -10.04
CA VAL A 72 -16.48 -4.23 -8.67
C VAL A 72 -15.35 -4.18 -7.64
N LEU A 73 -14.28 -4.96 -7.82
CA LEU A 73 -13.11 -4.94 -6.93
C LEU A 73 -12.50 -3.54 -6.86
N LYS A 74 -12.26 -2.90 -8.01
CA LYS A 74 -11.75 -1.52 -8.07
C LYS A 74 -12.63 -0.55 -7.29
N SER A 75 -13.94 -0.68 -7.44
CA SER A 75 -14.89 0.21 -6.74
C SER A 75 -14.87 -0.01 -5.23
N LEU A 76 -14.81 -1.27 -4.77
CA LEU A 76 -14.74 -1.60 -3.36
C LEU A 76 -13.45 -1.06 -2.70
N VAL A 77 -12.31 -1.19 -3.39
CA VAL A 77 -11.03 -0.62 -2.95
C VAL A 77 -11.15 0.89 -2.79
N ARG A 78 -11.71 1.61 -3.78
CA ARG A 78 -11.92 3.07 -3.66
C ARG A 78 -12.83 3.47 -2.50
N THR A 79 -13.78 2.62 -2.13
CA THR A 79 -14.64 2.87 -0.96
C THR A 79 -13.97 2.52 0.37
N GLY A 80 -12.73 2.04 0.35
CA GLY A 80 -11.98 1.66 1.54
C GLY A 80 -12.42 0.33 2.14
N ASP A 81 -12.98 -0.59 1.33
CA ASP A 81 -13.33 -1.92 1.83
C ASP A 81 -12.03 -2.69 2.17
N PRO A 82 -11.79 -3.04 3.45
CA PRO A 82 -10.52 -3.59 3.88
C PRO A 82 -10.24 -4.97 3.26
N HIS A 83 -11.28 -5.76 3.01
CA HIS A 83 -11.12 -7.07 2.41
C HIS A 83 -10.80 -6.96 0.92
N ALA A 84 -11.42 -6.01 0.21
CA ALA A 84 -11.08 -5.72 -1.18
C ALA A 84 -9.64 -5.21 -1.31
N ILE A 85 -9.18 -4.36 -0.38
CA ILE A 85 -7.79 -3.86 -0.31
C ILE A 85 -6.81 -5.01 -0.11
N ASP A 86 -7.04 -5.86 0.90
CA ASP A 86 -6.18 -7.02 1.17
C ASP A 86 -6.14 -7.97 -0.04
N ASN A 87 -7.29 -8.26 -0.65
CA ASN A 87 -7.35 -9.11 -1.84
C ASN A 87 -6.69 -8.47 -3.05
N LEU A 88 -6.78 -7.15 -3.23
CA LEU A 88 -6.04 -6.46 -4.30
C LEU A 88 -4.53 -6.64 -4.10
N LYS A 89 -4.03 -6.46 -2.87
CA LYS A 89 -2.61 -6.69 -2.55
C LYS A 89 -2.19 -8.11 -2.89
N ASP A 90 -2.94 -9.12 -2.44
CA ASP A 90 -2.65 -10.52 -2.71
C ASP A 90 -2.68 -10.84 -4.21
N LEU A 91 -3.67 -10.33 -4.94
CA LEU A 91 -3.78 -10.57 -6.38
C LEU A 91 -2.66 -9.91 -7.18
N VAL A 92 -2.21 -8.71 -6.78
CA VAL A 92 -1.03 -8.07 -7.38
C VAL A 92 0.23 -8.86 -7.06
N HIS A 93 0.37 -9.30 -5.80
CA HIS A 93 1.50 -10.10 -5.37
C HIS A 93 1.61 -11.40 -6.20
N ASP A 94 0.47 -12.05 -6.45
CA ASP A 94 0.35 -13.26 -7.27
C ASP A 94 0.48 -13.01 -8.79
N GLY A 95 0.48 -11.74 -9.22
CA GLY A 95 0.70 -11.34 -10.61
C GLY A 95 -0.51 -11.41 -11.53
N TYR A 96 -1.72 -11.28 -10.99
CA TYR A 96 -2.93 -11.18 -11.82
C TYR A 96 -2.99 -9.84 -12.56
N SER A 97 -3.03 -9.89 -13.89
CA SER A 97 -2.98 -8.71 -14.77
C SER A 97 -4.08 -7.70 -14.48
N SER A 98 -5.33 -8.16 -14.32
CA SER A 98 -6.45 -7.27 -13.94
C SER A 98 -6.19 -6.51 -12.63
N ALA A 99 -5.61 -7.18 -11.63
CA ALA A 99 -5.31 -6.55 -10.35
C ALA A 99 -4.16 -5.53 -10.45
N ILE A 100 -3.14 -5.84 -11.25
CA ILE A 100 -2.04 -4.92 -11.55
C ILE A 100 -2.56 -3.63 -12.22
N GLU A 101 -3.48 -3.76 -13.19
CA GLU A 101 -4.07 -2.60 -13.85
C GLU A 101 -4.99 -1.80 -12.92
N ILE A 102 -5.75 -2.47 -12.04
CA ILE A 102 -6.47 -1.78 -10.96
C ILE A 102 -5.51 -0.96 -10.11
N LEU A 103 -4.41 -1.56 -9.64
CA LEU A 103 -3.45 -0.88 -8.78
C LEU A 103 -2.84 0.34 -9.49
N LYS A 104 -2.39 0.18 -10.74
CA LYS A 104 -1.84 1.29 -11.54
C LYS A 104 -2.83 2.44 -11.67
N ASP A 105 -4.07 2.15 -12.04
CA ASP A 105 -5.09 3.18 -12.20
C ASP A 105 -5.37 3.91 -10.90
N LEU A 106 -5.54 3.17 -9.79
CA LEU A 106 -5.82 3.76 -8.49
C LEU A 106 -4.67 4.63 -8.00
N VAL A 107 -3.42 4.22 -8.21
CA VAL A 107 -2.25 5.06 -7.91
C VAL A 107 -2.21 6.30 -8.79
N ARG A 108 -2.59 6.21 -10.08
CA ARG A 108 -2.72 7.38 -10.96
C ARG A 108 -3.79 8.35 -10.48
N GLU A 109 -4.88 7.82 -9.92
CA GLU A 109 -5.98 8.60 -9.35
C GLU A 109 -5.67 9.17 -7.95
N GLY A 110 -4.55 8.76 -7.33
CA GLY A 110 -4.16 9.22 -6.00
C GLY A 110 -4.86 8.51 -4.85
N ASP A 111 -5.38 7.31 -5.08
CA ASP A 111 -6.01 6.48 -4.05
C ASP A 111 -4.98 6.09 -2.97
N HIS A 112 -5.27 6.41 -1.72
CA HIS A 112 -4.32 6.27 -0.62
C HIS A 112 -4.00 4.80 -0.31
N ASP A 113 -5.00 3.92 -0.35
CA ASP A 113 -4.81 2.51 -0.05
C ASP A 113 -4.01 1.82 -1.17
N ALA A 114 -4.27 2.17 -2.43
CA ALA A 114 -3.48 1.69 -3.57
C ALA A 114 -2.02 2.17 -3.52
N ILE A 115 -1.77 3.44 -3.17
CA ILE A 115 -0.42 3.98 -2.97
C ILE A 115 0.32 3.18 -1.89
N LYS A 116 -0.37 2.89 -0.78
CA LYS A 116 0.19 2.10 0.31
C LYS A 116 0.47 0.67 -0.13
N ILE A 117 -0.46 0.00 -0.82
CA ILE A 117 -0.26 -1.34 -1.38
C ILE A 117 1.01 -1.37 -2.25
N LEU A 118 1.17 -0.40 -3.15
CA LEU A 118 2.33 -0.34 -4.03
C LEU A 118 3.63 -0.17 -3.23
N LYS A 119 3.69 0.76 -2.28
CA LYS A 119 4.87 0.95 -1.43
C LYS A 119 5.21 -0.30 -0.62
N ASP A 120 4.22 -0.89 0.05
CA ASP A 120 4.38 -2.08 0.89
C ASP A 120 4.92 -3.26 0.06
N LEU A 121 4.33 -3.52 -1.12
CA LEU A 121 4.77 -4.61 -1.98
C LEU A 121 6.19 -4.42 -2.51
N VAL A 122 6.59 -3.19 -2.86
CA VAL A 122 7.98 -2.92 -3.28
C VAL A 122 8.94 -3.17 -2.13
N ASN A 123 8.63 -2.67 -0.94
CA ASN A 123 9.45 -2.89 0.26
C ASN A 123 9.52 -4.37 0.69
N GLU A 124 8.51 -5.17 0.34
CA GLU A 124 8.50 -6.63 0.49
C GLU A 124 9.32 -7.37 -0.59
N GLY A 125 9.92 -6.65 -1.55
CA GLY A 125 10.71 -7.20 -2.64
C GLY A 125 9.88 -7.80 -3.78
N ASN A 126 8.61 -7.38 -3.92
CA ASN A 126 7.76 -7.86 -5.00
C ASN A 126 8.18 -7.22 -6.34
N PHE A 127 8.77 -8.03 -7.22
CA PHE A 127 9.27 -7.58 -8.52
C PHE A 127 8.18 -6.96 -9.43
N ILE A 128 6.94 -7.43 -9.35
CA ILE A 128 5.84 -6.90 -10.16
C ILE A 128 5.50 -5.48 -9.71
N ALA A 129 5.37 -5.27 -8.41
CA ALA A 129 5.16 -3.95 -7.81
C ALA A 129 6.34 -3.00 -8.12
N ALA A 130 7.58 -3.48 -8.04
CA ALA A 130 8.76 -2.70 -8.40
C ALA A 130 8.71 -2.21 -9.86
N LYS A 131 8.27 -3.08 -10.79
CA LYS A 131 8.06 -2.70 -12.18
C LYS A 131 6.92 -1.70 -12.36
N VAL A 132 5.80 -1.87 -11.65
CA VAL A 132 4.69 -0.91 -11.64
C VAL A 132 5.17 0.46 -11.18
N LEU A 133 5.94 0.52 -10.08
CA LEU A 133 6.52 1.75 -9.56
C LEU A 133 7.44 2.39 -10.61
N GLN A 134 8.34 1.62 -11.21
CA GLN A 134 9.26 2.12 -12.25
C GLN A 134 8.51 2.70 -13.45
N ASP A 135 7.48 2.02 -13.95
CA ASP A 135 6.69 2.47 -15.08
C ASP A 135 5.93 3.77 -14.75
N LEU A 136 5.32 3.87 -13.56
CA LEU A 136 4.62 5.07 -13.12
C LEU A 136 5.57 6.26 -12.89
N VAL A 137 6.77 6.04 -12.35
CA VAL A 137 7.79 7.11 -12.26
C VAL A 137 8.24 7.54 -13.65
N ARG A 138 8.40 6.59 -14.58
CA ARG A 138 8.76 6.89 -15.97
C ARG A 138 7.71 7.78 -16.64
N GLU A 139 6.44 7.55 -16.35
CA GLU A 139 5.28 8.35 -16.78
C GLU A 139 5.17 9.71 -16.07
N GLY A 140 5.95 9.97 -15.01
CA GLY A 140 5.89 11.21 -14.23
C GLY A 140 4.74 11.26 -13.23
N ASN A 141 4.20 10.11 -12.81
CA ASN A 141 3.19 10.06 -11.77
C ASN A 141 3.79 10.56 -10.43
N ARG A 142 3.17 11.59 -9.85
CA ARG A 142 3.67 12.24 -8.63
C ARG A 142 3.68 11.31 -7.42
N HIS A 143 2.64 10.49 -7.24
CA HIS A 143 2.56 9.57 -6.12
C HIS A 143 3.64 8.47 -6.20
N ALA A 144 3.91 7.95 -7.39
CA ALA A 144 5.00 7.01 -7.63
C ALA A 144 6.38 7.65 -7.40
N ILE A 145 6.57 8.91 -7.79
CA ILE A 145 7.78 9.68 -7.50
C ILE A 145 7.99 9.81 -5.99
N ASP A 146 6.94 10.12 -5.23
CA ASP A 146 7.00 10.24 -3.78
C ASP A 146 7.30 8.88 -3.11
N ILE A 147 6.64 7.80 -3.55
CA ILE A 147 6.95 6.44 -3.10
C ILE A 147 8.42 6.11 -3.32
N LEU A 148 8.96 6.37 -4.53
CA LEU A 148 10.34 6.07 -4.85
C LEU A 148 11.32 6.89 -3.98
N LYS A 149 11.04 8.18 -3.76
CA LYS A 149 11.83 9.03 -2.86
C LYS A 149 11.86 8.50 -1.43
N ASP A 150 10.71 8.11 -0.90
CA ASP A 150 10.61 7.59 0.46
C ASP A 150 11.37 6.28 0.62
N LEU A 151 11.17 5.34 -0.31
CA LEU A 151 11.88 4.05 -0.30
C LEU A 151 13.40 4.23 -0.44
N MET A 152 13.87 5.20 -1.24
CA MET A 152 15.28 5.56 -1.32
C MET A 152 15.84 6.00 0.03
N ARG A 153 15.14 6.87 0.76
CA ARG A 153 15.55 7.32 2.11
C ARG A 153 15.54 6.19 3.13
N GLU A 154 14.66 5.22 2.93
CA GLU A 154 14.57 4.00 3.75
C GLU A 154 15.68 2.98 3.39
N GLY A 155 16.44 3.21 2.31
CA GLY A 155 17.53 2.33 1.85
C GLY A 155 17.03 1.08 1.14
N ASP A 156 15.81 1.11 0.57
CA ASP A 156 15.22 -0.02 -0.13
C ASP A 156 16.02 -0.39 -1.39
N HIS A 157 16.35 -1.67 -1.52
CA HIS A 157 17.23 -2.15 -2.58
C HIS A 157 16.61 -2.03 -3.97
N ASP A 158 15.31 -2.31 -4.10
CA ASP A 158 14.62 -2.25 -5.38
C ASP A 158 14.41 -0.80 -5.82
N ALA A 159 14.13 0.11 -4.89
CA ALA A 159 14.09 1.55 -5.15
C ALA A 159 15.44 2.09 -5.66
N ILE A 160 16.56 1.71 -5.02
CA ILE A 160 17.91 2.07 -5.47
C ILE A 160 18.15 1.60 -6.91
N LYS A 161 17.74 0.37 -7.23
CA LYS A 161 17.86 -0.18 -8.58
C LYS A 161 16.98 0.56 -9.58
N ILE A 162 15.72 0.82 -9.25
CA ILE A 162 14.76 1.56 -10.09
C ILE A 162 15.32 2.95 -10.41
N LEU A 163 15.75 3.70 -9.40
CA LEU A 163 16.30 5.04 -9.57
C LEU A 163 17.54 5.01 -10.48
N LYS A 164 18.47 4.08 -10.22
CA LYS A 164 19.68 3.90 -11.01
C LYS A 164 19.39 3.61 -12.49
N ASP A 165 18.44 2.71 -12.76
CA ASP A 165 18.07 2.33 -14.12
C ASP A 165 17.40 3.51 -14.84
N LEU A 166 16.45 4.18 -14.21
CA LEU A 166 15.77 5.34 -14.79
C LEU A 166 16.71 6.53 -15.04
N VAL A 167 17.67 6.78 -14.14
CA VAL A 167 18.70 7.81 -14.33
C VAL A 167 19.58 7.47 -15.52
N ARG A 168 20.03 6.21 -15.67
CA ARG A 168 20.81 5.78 -16.85
C ARG A 168 20.01 5.88 -18.16
N GLU A 169 18.70 5.69 -18.10
CA GLU A 169 17.80 5.92 -19.22
C GLU A 169 17.67 7.41 -19.59
N GLY A 170 18.08 8.33 -18.70
CA GLY A 170 17.91 9.77 -18.88
C GLY A 170 16.50 10.26 -18.54
N ASN A 171 15.77 9.52 -17.71
CA ASN A 171 14.45 9.95 -17.25
C ASN A 171 14.59 11.20 -16.36
N ARG A 172 13.91 12.28 -16.75
CA ARG A 172 14.02 13.58 -16.05
C ARG A 172 13.48 13.52 -14.62
N HIS A 173 12.37 12.82 -14.39
CA HIS A 173 11.80 12.69 -13.04
C HIS A 173 12.75 11.96 -12.09
N ALA A 174 13.39 10.89 -12.56
CA ALA A 174 14.42 10.19 -11.80
C ALA A 174 15.66 11.04 -11.54
N ILE A 175 16.08 11.87 -12.51
CA ILE A 175 17.17 12.83 -12.31
C ILE A 175 16.79 13.89 -11.25
N ASP A 176 15.56 14.38 -11.25
CA ASP A 176 15.07 15.32 -10.23
C ASP A 176 15.04 14.67 -8.83
N ILE A 177 14.58 13.43 -8.73
CA ILE A 177 14.66 12.64 -7.48
C ILE A 177 16.11 12.53 -7.01
N LEU A 178 17.02 12.13 -7.90
CA LEU A 178 18.43 11.97 -7.61
C LEU A 178 19.05 13.29 -7.13
N LYS A 179 18.74 14.40 -7.81
CA LYS A 179 19.19 15.74 -7.46
C LYS A 179 18.77 16.11 -6.04
N ASP A 180 17.50 15.90 -5.69
CA ASP A 180 16.98 16.23 -4.36
C ASP A 180 17.67 15.39 -3.27
N LEU A 181 17.77 14.07 -3.48
CA LEU A 181 18.40 13.16 -2.53
C LEU A 181 19.90 13.44 -2.34
N VAL A 182 20.63 13.80 -3.40
CA VAL A 182 22.04 14.21 -3.29
C VAL A 182 22.19 15.48 -2.46
N ARG A 183 21.29 16.47 -2.63
CA ARG A 183 21.29 17.70 -1.80
C ARG A 183 20.96 17.40 -0.35
N GLU A 184 20.12 16.40 -0.08
CA GLU A 184 19.82 15.89 1.27
C GLU A 184 20.99 15.09 1.87
N GLY A 185 22.02 14.75 1.09
CA GLY A 185 23.18 13.99 1.55
C GLY A 185 22.97 12.48 1.57
N ASP A 186 21.98 11.97 0.84
CA ASP A 186 21.71 10.53 0.76
C ASP A 186 22.89 9.78 0.10
N SER A 187 23.42 8.79 0.82
CA SER A 187 24.67 8.14 0.43
C SER A 187 24.54 7.26 -0.81
N ASP A 188 23.38 6.66 -1.04
CA ASP A 188 23.14 5.81 -2.21
C ASP A 188 22.83 6.65 -3.44
N ALA A 189 22.09 7.74 -3.27
CA ALA A 189 21.92 8.75 -4.31
C ALA A 189 23.27 9.34 -4.76
N ILE A 190 24.18 9.67 -3.83
CA ILE A 190 25.52 10.16 -4.20
C ILE A 190 26.28 9.12 -5.03
N LYS A 191 26.23 7.83 -4.65
CA LYS A 191 26.86 6.75 -5.44
C LYS A 191 26.23 6.66 -6.84
N ILE A 192 24.91 6.68 -6.93
CA ILE A 192 24.19 6.66 -8.22
C ILE A 192 24.62 7.85 -9.08
N PHE A 193 24.69 9.05 -8.51
CA PHE A 193 25.11 10.27 -9.21
C PHE A 193 26.53 10.18 -9.74
N GLN A 194 27.49 9.73 -8.92
CA GLN A 194 28.89 9.52 -9.32
C GLN A 194 29.03 8.46 -10.42
N GLU A 195 28.26 7.37 -10.33
CA GLU A 195 28.23 6.36 -11.39
C GLU A 195 27.61 6.92 -12.67
N ALA A 196 26.53 7.69 -12.57
CA ALA A 196 25.82 8.25 -13.71
C ALA A 196 26.65 9.31 -14.46
N LEU A 197 27.52 10.07 -13.77
CA LEU A 197 28.49 10.96 -14.43
C LEU A 197 29.42 10.22 -15.41
N LYS A 198 29.67 8.93 -15.21
CA LYS A 198 30.47 8.12 -16.13
C LYS A 198 29.71 7.77 -17.41
N CYS A 199 28.37 7.84 -17.39
CA CYS A 199 27.52 7.56 -18.55
C CYS A 199 27.40 8.80 -19.45
N GLU A 200 27.91 8.71 -20.68
CA GLU A 200 27.92 9.83 -21.64
C GLU A 200 26.52 10.39 -21.94
N LYS A 201 25.49 9.53 -21.94
CA LYS A 201 24.11 9.93 -22.25
C LYS A 201 23.54 10.95 -21.26
N VAL A 202 23.85 10.78 -19.97
CA VAL A 202 23.27 11.60 -18.89
C VAL A 202 24.24 12.60 -18.29
N ARG A 203 25.55 12.42 -18.52
CA ARG A 203 26.60 13.32 -18.03
C ARG A 203 26.29 14.80 -18.26
N PRO A 204 25.87 15.29 -19.44
CA PRO A 204 25.61 16.71 -19.65
C PRO A 204 24.51 17.27 -18.74
N LEU A 205 23.46 16.48 -18.47
CA LEU A 205 22.36 16.88 -17.58
C LEU A 205 22.84 16.98 -16.12
N LEU A 206 23.74 16.09 -15.70
CA LEU A 206 24.28 16.09 -14.35
C LEU A 206 25.32 17.20 -14.15
N GLU A 207 26.12 17.52 -15.16
CA GLU A 207 27.05 18.65 -15.14
C GLU A 207 26.31 19.99 -15.04
N GLU A 208 25.17 20.13 -15.72
CA GLU A 208 24.29 21.30 -15.57
C GLU A 208 23.79 21.45 -14.12
N ILE A 209 23.45 20.34 -13.47
CA ILE A 209 23.05 20.34 -12.06
C ILE A 209 24.20 20.78 -11.15
N ILE A 210 25.42 20.26 -11.37
CA ILE A 210 26.61 20.65 -10.59
C ILE A 210 26.86 22.15 -10.72
N LYS A 211 26.88 22.66 -11.93
CA LYS A 211 27.09 24.09 -12.20
C LYS A 211 26.04 24.95 -11.47
N GLY A 212 24.77 24.55 -11.53
CA GLY A 212 23.71 25.24 -10.80
C GLY A 212 23.87 25.20 -9.28
N TRP A 213 24.55 24.19 -8.71
CA TRP A 213 24.90 24.17 -7.29
C TRP A 213 26.09 25.07 -6.97
N GLU A 214 27.12 25.10 -7.82
CA GLU A 214 28.28 25.99 -7.67
C GLU A 214 27.85 27.46 -7.68
N GLU A 215 27.03 27.86 -8.66
CA GLU A 215 26.50 29.24 -8.75
C GLU A 215 25.67 29.63 -7.52
N ALA A 216 24.93 28.68 -6.93
CA ALA A 216 24.13 28.91 -5.73
C ALA A 216 24.96 29.00 -4.44
N LEU A 217 26.18 28.47 -4.42
CA LEU A 217 27.12 28.60 -3.30
C LEU A 217 27.91 29.90 -3.35
N GLU A 218 28.09 30.47 -4.54
CA GLU A 218 28.78 31.74 -4.79
C GLU A 218 27.87 32.98 -4.64
N SER A 219 26.55 32.78 -4.54
CA SER A 219 25.51 33.82 -4.39
C SER A 219 25.13 34.08 -2.92
#